data_AF-A0A2N9L4G9-F1
#
_entry.id   AF-A0A2N9L4G9-F1
#
_cell.length_a   1.000
_cell.length_b   1.000
_cell.length_c   1.000
_cell.angle_alpha   90.00
_cell.angle_beta   90.00
_cell.angle_gamma   90.00
#
_symmetry.space_group_name_H-M   'P 1'
#
loop_
_entity.id
_entity.type
_entity.pdbx_description
1 polymer ?
#
loop_
_entity_poly.entity_id
_entity_poly.type
_entity_poly.pdbx_seq_one_letter_code
_entity_poly.pdbx_strand_id
1 'polypeptide(L)'
;MKLARAAHQNLENGSMSIPAAEEIIEEALNELAFSQDPGLVRALRFLAPPGYQAIVELCSENGRSKRRNASADTWSPEEDEVRIYFERIEGDEPAPRLSGARALAPHAIEEDLEDEEPALPADMDARVKELCAALAEAERGGHAFIALKWFRDSFLPRKAFRWNQHPETRQAVLAEAIQRGVVLTSKIANPKTPAYPTTTIRLNRAEAGIPEEAQRFHPIEVQGEPVTAAVDEERGNE
;
A
#
# COMPACT_ATOMS: atom_id res chain seq x y z
N MET A 1 -25.28 37.60 3.75
CA MET A 1 -25.64 36.17 3.93
C MET A 1 -24.45 35.27 3.57
N LYS A 2 -23.42 35.14 4.42
CA LYS A 2 -22.22 34.30 4.15
C LYS A 2 -21.62 33.65 5.41
N LEU A 3 -22.41 33.46 6.46
CA LEU A 3 -21.94 32.85 7.73
C LEU A 3 -22.42 31.40 7.92
N ALA A 4 -23.36 30.91 7.11
CA ALA A 4 -23.95 29.58 7.29
C ALA A 4 -23.16 28.43 6.64
N ARG A 5 -22.24 28.71 5.71
CA ARG A 5 -21.53 27.65 4.97
C ARG A 5 -20.29 27.11 5.71
N ALA A 6 -19.69 27.91 6.58
CA ALA A 6 -18.55 27.50 7.41
C ALA A 6 -18.97 26.61 8.60
N ALA A 7 -20.21 26.74 9.09
CA ALA A 7 -20.72 25.93 10.19
C ALA A 7 -21.05 24.49 9.79
N HIS A 8 -21.41 24.25 8.52
CA HIS A 8 -21.73 22.89 8.03
C HIS A 8 -20.48 22.04 7.77
N GLN A 9 -19.34 22.64 7.39
CA GLN A 9 -18.06 21.92 7.29
C GLN A 9 -17.48 21.54 8.67
N ASN A 10 -17.87 22.27 9.72
CA ASN A 10 -17.40 22.03 11.09
C ASN A 10 -18.05 20.79 11.74
N LEU A 11 -19.21 20.33 11.25
CA LEU A 11 -19.90 19.16 11.83
C LEU A 11 -19.44 17.81 11.26
N GLU A 12 -18.85 17.77 10.07
CA GLU A 12 -18.29 16.53 9.49
C GLU A 12 -16.82 16.29 9.90
N ASN A 13 -16.11 17.34 10.35
CA ASN A 13 -14.71 17.25 10.77
C ASN A 13 -14.52 16.80 12.23
N GLY A 14 -15.55 16.93 13.09
CA GLY A 14 -15.44 16.74 14.55
C GLY A 14 -15.18 15.30 15.03
N SER A 15 -15.00 14.34 14.12
CA SER A 15 -14.57 12.97 14.45
C SER A 15 -13.44 12.48 13.56
N MET A 16 -12.79 13.36 12.81
CA MET A 16 -11.69 13.00 11.92
C MET A 16 -10.38 12.94 12.72
N SER A 17 -9.57 11.91 12.50
CA SER A 17 -8.24 11.83 13.10
C SER A 17 -7.22 12.59 12.23
N ILE A 18 -6.09 12.99 12.83
CA ILE A 18 -4.99 13.62 12.08
C ILE A 18 -4.57 12.79 10.84
N PRO A 19 -4.36 11.45 10.92
CA PRO A 19 -4.00 10.66 9.75
C PRO A 19 -5.09 10.62 8.67
N ALA A 20 -6.36 10.66 9.06
CA ALA A 20 -7.44 10.70 8.08
C ALA A 20 -7.49 12.06 7.35
N ALA A 21 -7.19 13.15 8.05
CA ALA A 21 -7.06 14.47 7.43
C ALA A 21 -5.85 14.55 6.48
N GLU A 22 -4.71 13.98 6.87
CA GLU A 22 -3.51 13.86 6.03
C GLU A 22 -3.81 13.06 4.76
N GLU A 23 -4.44 11.89 4.89
CA GLU A 23 -4.85 11.01 3.78
C GLU A 23 -5.77 11.73 2.78
N ILE A 24 -6.76 12.49 3.26
CA ILE A 24 -7.66 13.26 2.39
C ILE A 24 -6.89 14.32 1.59
N ILE A 25 -5.89 14.97 2.19
CA ILE A 25 -5.08 15.97 1.48
C ILE A 25 -4.17 15.29 0.45
N GLU A 26 -3.57 14.15 0.80
CA GLU A 26 -2.75 13.34 -0.12
C GLU A 26 -3.57 12.87 -1.33
N GLU A 27 -4.76 12.32 -1.09
CA GLU A 27 -5.69 11.91 -2.15
C GLU A 27 -6.07 13.08 -3.05
N ALA A 28 -6.43 14.23 -2.47
CA ALA A 28 -6.78 15.42 -3.24
C ALA A 28 -5.60 15.95 -4.08
N LEU A 29 -4.37 15.93 -3.56
CA LEU A 29 -3.17 16.32 -4.31
C LEU A 29 -2.86 15.34 -5.44
N ASN A 30 -3.08 14.04 -5.22
CA ASN A 30 -2.91 13.01 -6.24
C ASN A 30 -3.96 13.14 -7.35
N GLU A 31 -5.22 13.40 -7.02
CA GLU A 31 -6.27 13.70 -8.01
C GLU A 31 -5.95 14.97 -8.81
N LEU A 32 -5.42 16.00 -8.13
CA LEU A 32 -5.01 17.25 -8.76
C LEU A 32 -4.01 17.01 -9.90
N ALA A 33 -3.11 16.03 -9.75
CA ALA A 33 -2.10 15.68 -10.73
C ALA A 33 -2.68 15.38 -12.13
N PHE A 34 -3.93 14.91 -12.19
CA PHE A 34 -4.62 14.54 -13.44
C PHE A 34 -5.55 15.64 -13.96
N SER A 35 -5.58 16.80 -13.31
CA SER A 35 -6.46 17.89 -13.72
C SER A 35 -6.03 18.49 -15.06
N GLN A 36 -7.00 18.62 -15.97
CA GLN A 36 -6.82 19.22 -17.29
C GLN A 36 -7.07 20.73 -17.30
N ASP A 37 -7.30 21.35 -16.14
CA ASP A 37 -7.54 22.80 -16.06
C ASP A 37 -6.29 23.60 -16.48
N PRO A 38 -6.36 24.43 -17.55
CA PRO A 38 -5.20 25.14 -18.08
C PRO A 38 -4.53 26.10 -17.08
N GLY A 39 -5.30 26.62 -16.12
CA GLY A 39 -4.77 27.49 -15.05
C GLY A 39 -3.98 26.70 -14.01
N LEU A 40 -4.47 25.51 -13.67
CA LEU A 40 -3.91 24.64 -12.66
C LEU A 40 -2.65 23.91 -13.11
N VAL A 41 -2.54 23.53 -14.40
CA VAL A 41 -1.36 22.84 -14.98
C VAL A 41 -0.04 23.56 -14.66
N ARG A 42 -0.06 24.89 -14.55
CA ARG A 42 1.15 25.65 -14.16
C ARG A 42 1.52 25.47 -12.69
N ALA A 43 0.55 25.37 -11.80
CA ALA A 43 0.75 25.13 -10.38
C ALA A 43 1.05 23.65 -10.06
N LEU A 44 0.50 22.72 -10.85
CA LEU A 44 0.67 21.28 -10.67
C LEU A 44 2.11 20.82 -10.67
N ARG A 45 2.99 21.45 -11.46
CA ARG A 45 4.43 21.13 -11.43
C ARG A 45 5.08 21.26 -10.04
N PHE A 46 4.46 22.02 -9.13
CA PHE A 46 4.94 22.24 -7.76
C PHE A 46 4.12 21.48 -6.71
N LEU A 47 2.83 21.26 -6.95
CA LEU A 47 1.91 20.63 -6.01
C LEU A 47 1.74 19.12 -6.24
N ALA A 48 1.94 18.67 -7.48
CA ALA A 48 1.93 17.27 -7.89
C ALA A 48 2.98 17.07 -9.01
N PRO A 49 4.28 17.15 -8.67
CA PRO A 49 5.34 16.97 -9.65
C PRO A 49 5.31 15.57 -10.27
N PRO A 50 5.43 15.43 -11.60
CA PRO A 50 5.43 14.13 -12.27
C PRO A 50 6.54 13.20 -11.73
N GLY A 51 6.21 11.92 -11.51
CA GLY A 51 7.13 10.92 -10.97
C GLY A 51 7.37 11.02 -9.46
N TYR A 52 6.62 11.87 -8.75
CA TYR A 52 6.67 11.99 -7.30
C TYR A 52 5.28 11.84 -6.69
N GLN A 53 5.23 11.22 -5.52
CA GLN A 53 4.06 11.16 -4.67
C GLN A 53 4.18 12.24 -3.58
N ALA A 54 3.11 13.02 -3.38
CA ALA A 54 3.00 13.94 -2.27
C ALA A 54 2.69 13.18 -0.97
N ILE A 55 3.37 13.55 0.11
CA ILE A 55 3.12 13.06 1.46
C ILE A 55 2.88 14.26 2.35
N VAL A 56 1.85 14.16 3.19
CA VAL A 56 1.32 15.28 3.97
C VAL A 56 1.49 15.00 5.45
N GLU A 57 2.06 15.97 6.15
CA GLU A 57 2.13 15.98 7.61
C GLU A 57 1.48 17.25 8.17
N LEU A 58 0.51 17.08 9.07
CA LEU A 58 -0.03 18.18 9.86
C LEU A 58 0.91 18.45 11.05
N CYS A 59 1.54 19.61 11.06
CA CYS A 59 2.54 20.00 12.06
C CYS A 59 1.98 21.05 13.01
N SER A 60 2.34 20.98 14.30
CA SER A 60 2.05 22.07 15.24
C SER A 60 2.94 23.30 15.01
N GLU A 61 2.61 24.45 15.63
CA GLU A 61 3.39 25.71 15.60
C GLU A 61 4.92 25.54 15.75
N ASN A 62 5.35 24.60 16.59
CA ASN A 62 6.77 24.28 16.79
C ASN A 62 7.42 23.45 15.67
N GLY A 63 6.68 23.17 14.59
CA GLY A 63 7.12 22.36 13.47
C GLY A 63 7.15 20.85 13.74
N ARG A 64 6.52 20.36 14.80
CA ARG A 64 6.43 18.92 15.10
C ARG A 64 5.16 18.31 14.50
N SER A 65 5.27 17.15 13.86
CA SER A 65 4.09 16.40 13.40
C SER A 65 3.11 16.11 14.56
N LYS A 66 1.82 16.35 14.31
CA LYS A 66 0.73 16.12 15.26
C LYS A 66 0.60 14.61 15.53
N ARG A 67 0.05 14.28 16.70
CA ARG A 67 -0.05 12.88 17.10
C ARG A 67 -1.09 12.17 16.24
N ARG A 68 -0.76 10.97 15.74
CA ARG A 68 -1.67 10.15 14.92
C ARG A 68 -2.99 9.79 15.59
N ASN A 69 -3.06 9.81 16.93
CA ASN A 69 -4.28 9.55 17.69
C ASN A 69 -5.01 10.82 18.13
N ALA A 70 -4.54 12.00 17.74
CA ALA A 70 -5.22 13.26 18.00
C ALA A 70 -6.37 13.48 16.99
N SER A 71 -7.37 14.25 17.43
CA SER A 71 -8.42 14.75 16.54
C SER A 71 -7.83 15.78 15.57
N ALA A 72 -8.36 15.83 14.35
CA ALA A 72 -8.08 16.85 13.36
C ALA A 72 -8.45 18.26 13.87
N ASP A 73 -9.41 18.38 14.79
CA ASP A 73 -9.78 19.65 15.44
C ASP A 73 -8.64 20.27 16.27
N THR A 74 -7.61 19.49 16.57
CA THR A 74 -6.42 20.02 17.26
C THR A 74 -5.49 20.77 16.32
N TRP A 75 -5.72 20.74 15.01
CA TRP A 75 -4.99 21.50 14.00
C TRP A 75 -5.68 22.84 13.72
N SER A 76 -4.93 23.93 13.76
CA SER A 76 -5.43 25.29 13.51
C SER A 76 -4.70 25.95 12.34
N PRO A 77 -5.39 26.46 11.31
CA PRO A 77 -4.74 27.15 10.21
C PRO A 77 -4.03 28.45 10.61
N GLU A 78 -4.28 28.98 11.82
CA GLU A 78 -3.65 30.22 12.32
C GLU A 78 -2.29 29.97 12.99
N GLU A 79 -2.10 28.81 13.61
CA GLU A 79 -0.94 28.49 14.45
C GLU A 79 -0.13 27.30 13.91
N ASP A 80 -0.78 26.40 13.18
CA ASP A 80 -0.21 25.15 12.71
C ASP A 80 0.09 25.19 11.20
N GLU A 81 0.90 24.25 10.74
CA GLU A 81 1.37 24.20 9.35
C GLU A 81 0.99 22.87 8.70
N VAL A 82 0.80 22.90 7.37
CA VAL A 82 0.75 21.70 6.54
C VAL A 82 2.10 21.55 5.86
N ARG A 83 2.79 20.44 6.09
CA ARG A 83 4.03 20.11 5.38
C ARG A 83 3.73 19.11 4.29
N ILE A 84 4.17 19.44 3.09
CA ILE A 84 4.08 18.58 1.91
C ILE A 84 5.49 18.27 1.47
N TYR A 85 5.85 16.99 1.43
CA TYR A 85 7.10 16.52 0.85
C TYR A 85 6.82 15.53 -0.27
N PHE A 86 7.80 15.37 -1.15
CA PHE A 86 7.64 14.58 -2.37
C PHE A 86 8.61 13.43 -2.35
N GLU A 87 8.09 12.22 -2.40
CA GLU A 87 8.89 11.01 -2.54
C GLU A 87 8.85 10.55 -4.00
N ARG A 88 10.00 10.17 -4.54
CA ARG A 88 10.09 9.69 -5.92
C ARG A 88 9.42 8.32 -6.01
N ILE A 89 8.56 8.15 -7.00
CA ILE A 89 7.90 6.87 -7.27
C ILE A 89 8.94 5.99 -7.98
N GLU A 90 9.48 4.97 -7.29
CA GLU A 90 10.42 4.03 -7.89
C GLU A 90 9.73 3.23 -9.01
N GLY A 91 10.23 3.39 -10.24
CA GLY A 91 9.64 2.81 -11.45
C GLY A 91 9.38 3.85 -12.54
N ASP A 92 9.34 5.14 -12.18
CA ASP A 92 9.32 6.25 -13.14
C ASP A 92 10.76 6.76 -13.29
N GLU A 93 11.53 6.09 -14.15
CA GLU A 93 12.71 6.72 -14.72
C GLU A 93 12.20 7.61 -15.85
N PRO A 94 12.22 8.96 -15.71
CA PRO A 94 11.93 9.78 -16.86
C PRO A 94 13.05 9.48 -17.85
N ALA A 95 12.68 8.96 -19.03
CA ALA A 95 13.61 8.70 -20.12
C ALA A 95 14.61 9.86 -20.21
N PRO A 96 15.93 9.59 -20.28
CA PRO A 96 16.93 10.63 -20.18
C PRO A 96 16.67 11.62 -21.31
N ARG A 97 16.32 12.86 -20.93
CA ARG A 97 16.16 13.95 -21.89
C ARG A 97 17.51 14.15 -22.58
N LEU A 98 17.63 13.59 -23.78
CA LEU A 98 18.76 13.82 -24.67
C LEU A 98 18.88 15.34 -24.86
N SER A 99 19.90 15.90 -24.24
CA SER A 99 20.35 17.25 -24.56
C SER A 99 20.92 17.23 -25.98
N GLY A 100 20.28 17.92 -26.90
CA GLY A 100 20.69 17.98 -28.30
C GLY A 100 20.00 19.11 -29.08
N ALA A 101 20.65 20.27 -29.08
CA ALA A 101 20.69 21.30 -30.12
C ALA A 101 19.43 21.58 -31.01
N ARG A 102 18.80 22.74 -30.72
CA ARG A 102 18.36 23.80 -31.65
C ARG A 102 18.24 23.45 -33.16
N ALA A 103 17.00 23.38 -33.67
CA ALA A 103 16.61 23.84 -35.01
C ALA A 103 15.08 24.03 -35.10
N LEU A 104 14.65 24.94 -35.98
CA LEU A 104 13.30 25.48 -36.13
C LEU A 104 12.35 24.60 -36.97
N ALA A 105 11.04 24.83 -36.71
CA ALA A 105 9.88 24.77 -37.61
C ALA A 105 9.06 23.45 -37.76
N PRO A 106 7.75 23.54 -38.10
CA PRO A 106 6.65 22.78 -37.48
C PRO A 106 5.85 21.88 -38.44
N HIS A 107 4.85 21.19 -37.87
CA HIS A 107 3.81 20.31 -38.46
C HIS A 107 4.09 18.80 -38.42
N ALA A 108 3.40 18.09 -37.54
CA ALA A 108 2.24 17.27 -37.89
C ALA A 108 1.57 16.80 -36.59
N ILE A 109 0.24 16.84 -36.58
CA ILE A 109 -0.60 16.28 -35.54
C ILE A 109 -0.70 14.80 -35.91
N GLU A 110 -0.05 13.92 -35.16
CA GLU A 110 -0.39 12.51 -35.12
C GLU A 110 -0.87 12.22 -33.71
N GLU A 111 -2.19 12.07 -33.60
CA GLU A 111 -2.88 11.46 -32.48
C GLU A 111 -2.43 10.01 -32.41
N ASP A 112 -1.53 9.68 -31.48
CA ASP A 112 -1.33 8.29 -31.08
C ASP A 112 -2.39 7.98 -30.00
N LEU A 113 -3.51 7.46 -30.48
CA LEU A 113 -4.50 6.75 -29.69
C LEU A 113 -3.83 5.46 -29.20
N GLU A 114 -3.25 5.46 -28.00
CA GLU A 114 -2.92 4.19 -27.35
C GLU A 114 -4.22 3.55 -26.85
N ASP A 115 -4.66 2.57 -27.64
CA ASP A 115 -5.78 1.68 -27.47
C ASP A 115 -6.00 1.20 -26.02
N GLU A 116 -7.24 1.34 -25.53
CA GLU A 116 -7.79 0.42 -24.52
C GLU A 116 -7.81 -1.00 -25.11
N GLU A 117 -6.70 -1.73 -24.93
CA GLU A 117 -6.60 -3.12 -25.36
C GLU A 117 -7.52 -3.99 -24.46
N PRO A 118 -8.47 -4.75 -25.03
CA PRO A 118 -9.36 -5.60 -24.25
C PRO A 118 -8.53 -6.71 -23.57
N ALA A 119 -8.57 -6.76 -22.24
CA ALA A 119 -7.80 -7.70 -21.42
C ALA A 119 -7.98 -9.16 -21.90
N LEU A 120 -6.99 -9.66 -22.65
CA LEU A 120 -6.93 -11.05 -23.11
C LEU A 120 -6.76 -12.00 -21.90
N PRO A 121 -7.26 -13.26 -21.96
CA PRO A 121 -7.11 -14.24 -20.87
C PRO A 121 -5.67 -14.46 -20.39
N ALA A 122 -4.69 -14.28 -21.29
CA ALA A 122 -3.26 -14.40 -20.99
C ALA A 122 -2.73 -13.28 -20.08
N ASP A 123 -3.37 -12.11 -20.09
CA ASP A 123 -3.05 -11.02 -19.18
C ASP A 123 -3.44 -11.40 -17.74
N MET A 124 -4.58 -12.08 -17.57
CA MET A 124 -5.01 -12.54 -16.25
C MET A 124 -4.03 -13.56 -15.63
N ASP A 125 -3.45 -14.47 -16.43
CA ASP A 125 -2.42 -15.40 -15.94
C ASP A 125 -1.17 -14.67 -15.43
N ALA A 126 -0.73 -13.64 -16.14
CA ALA A 126 0.41 -12.82 -15.71
C ALA A 126 0.11 -12.09 -14.40
N ARG A 127 -1.09 -11.49 -14.27
CA ARG A 127 -1.54 -10.81 -13.06
C ARG A 127 -1.63 -11.76 -11.85
N VAL A 128 -2.16 -12.97 -12.05
CA VAL A 128 -2.22 -13.99 -11.00
C VAL A 128 -0.82 -14.45 -10.59
N LYS A 129 0.12 -14.56 -11.54
CA LYS A 129 1.52 -14.90 -11.23
C LYS A 129 2.21 -13.81 -10.40
N GLU A 130 1.99 -12.54 -10.73
CA GLU A 130 2.48 -11.40 -9.94
C GLU A 130 1.88 -11.37 -8.54
N LEU A 131 0.57 -11.63 -8.42
CA LEU A 131 -0.11 -11.78 -7.13
C LEU A 131 0.52 -12.91 -6.28
N CYS A 132 0.79 -14.07 -6.89
CA CYS A 132 1.43 -15.20 -6.21
C CYS A 132 2.84 -14.84 -5.71
N ALA A 133 3.63 -14.10 -6.51
CA ALA A 133 4.94 -13.63 -6.09
C ALA A 133 4.85 -12.67 -4.88
N ALA A 134 3.89 -11.74 -4.91
CA ALA A 134 3.65 -10.84 -3.78
C ALA A 134 3.19 -11.59 -2.52
N LEU A 135 2.32 -12.61 -2.67
CA LEU A 135 1.88 -13.42 -1.53
C LEU A 135 3.02 -14.26 -0.95
N ALA A 136 3.89 -14.83 -1.79
CA ALA A 136 5.09 -15.53 -1.34
C ALA A 136 6.03 -14.61 -0.54
N GLU A 137 6.18 -13.36 -0.98
CA GLU A 137 6.97 -12.36 -0.25
C GLU A 137 6.33 -11.99 1.10
N ALA A 138 5.01 -11.80 1.13
CA ALA A 138 4.28 -11.53 2.37
C ALA A 138 4.42 -12.67 3.39
N GLU A 139 4.35 -13.93 2.95
CA GLU A 139 4.57 -15.11 3.80
C GLU A 139 6.00 -15.17 4.37
N ARG A 140 6.99 -14.65 3.64
CA ARG A 140 8.39 -14.59 4.09
C ARG A 140 8.63 -13.55 5.19
N GLY A 141 7.68 -12.62 5.39
CA GLY A 141 7.74 -11.55 6.40
C GLY A 141 7.59 -12.00 7.87
N GLY A 142 7.51 -13.30 8.15
CA GLY A 142 7.46 -13.83 9.52
C GLY A 142 6.08 -13.70 10.22
N HIS A 143 5.03 -13.39 9.46
CA HIS A 143 3.67 -13.38 9.99
C HIS A 143 3.14 -14.80 10.19
N ALA A 144 2.55 -15.09 11.36
CA ALA A 144 1.94 -16.40 11.64
C ALA A 144 0.81 -16.76 10.66
N PHE A 145 0.12 -15.76 10.12
CA PHE A 145 -0.85 -15.88 9.03
C PHE A 145 -0.93 -14.56 8.26
N ILE A 146 -1.40 -14.61 7.02
CA ILE A 146 -1.68 -13.42 6.21
C ILE A 146 -3.18 -13.16 6.20
N ALA A 147 -3.62 -12.02 6.72
CA ALA A 147 -5.03 -11.61 6.66
C ALA A 147 -5.36 -11.07 5.26
N LEU A 148 -6.47 -11.51 4.66
CA LEU A 148 -6.88 -11.09 3.32
C LEU A 148 -7.02 -9.57 3.21
N LYS A 149 -7.68 -8.94 4.20
CA LYS A 149 -7.90 -7.48 4.22
C LYS A 149 -6.57 -6.73 4.25
N TRP A 150 -5.66 -7.13 5.13
CA TRP A 150 -4.34 -6.49 5.23
C TRP A 150 -3.54 -6.67 3.94
N PHE A 151 -3.55 -7.88 3.37
CA PHE A 151 -2.85 -8.14 2.12
C PHE A 151 -3.39 -7.26 0.98
N ARG A 152 -4.71 -7.16 0.84
CA ARG A 152 -5.36 -6.38 -0.23
C ARG A 152 -5.25 -4.86 -0.05
N ASP A 153 -5.43 -4.38 1.19
CA ASP A 153 -5.58 -2.94 1.46
C ASP A 153 -4.25 -2.27 1.84
N SER A 154 -3.26 -3.03 2.29
CA SER A 154 -2.01 -2.47 2.84
C SER A 154 -0.75 -3.03 2.20
N PHE A 155 -0.70 -4.34 1.91
CA PHE A 155 0.49 -4.96 1.34
C PHE A 155 0.53 -4.81 -0.19
N LEU A 156 -0.55 -5.18 -0.87
CA LEU A 156 -0.65 -5.12 -2.33
C LEU A 156 -0.44 -3.72 -2.87
N PRO A 157 -1.06 -2.64 -2.36
CA PRO A 157 -0.86 -1.28 -2.90
C PRO A 157 0.60 -0.81 -2.92
N ARG A 158 1.49 -1.43 -2.14
CA ARG A 158 2.94 -1.15 -2.14
C ARG A 158 3.69 -1.85 -3.27
N LYS A 159 3.02 -2.66 -4.09
CA LYS A 159 3.59 -3.38 -5.23
C LYS A 159 3.30 -2.61 -6.51
N ALA A 160 4.35 -2.39 -7.30
CA ALA A 160 4.29 -1.67 -8.57
C ALA A 160 3.76 -2.54 -9.73
N PHE A 161 2.63 -3.24 -9.54
CA PHE A 161 1.98 -3.97 -10.63
C PHE A 161 0.98 -3.06 -11.36
N ARG A 162 0.92 -3.15 -12.70
CA ARG A 162 0.04 -2.32 -13.53
C ARG A 162 -1.44 -2.45 -13.14
N TRP A 163 -1.89 -3.66 -12.86
CA TRP A 163 -3.28 -3.98 -12.49
C TRP A 163 -3.62 -3.63 -11.03
N ASN A 164 -2.63 -3.26 -10.22
CA ASN A 164 -2.79 -3.09 -8.79
C ASN A 164 -3.18 -1.66 -8.39
N GLN A 165 -3.25 -0.73 -9.35
CA GLN A 165 -3.61 0.67 -9.15
C GLN A 165 -5.05 0.84 -8.64
N HIS A 166 -5.98 0.02 -9.14
CA HIS A 166 -7.41 0.12 -8.81
C HIS A 166 -7.87 -0.97 -7.82
N PRO A 167 -8.65 -0.62 -6.77
CA PRO A 167 -9.20 -1.60 -5.82
C PRO A 167 -10.03 -2.71 -6.46
N GLU A 168 -10.80 -2.39 -7.51
CA GLU A 168 -11.67 -3.32 -8.22
C GLU A 168 -10.83 -4.39 -8.94
N THR A 169 -9.77 -3.97 -9.61
CA THR A 169 -8.86 -4.88 -10.32
C THR A 169 -8.10 -5.77 -9.33
N ARG A 170 -7.68 -5.22 -8.17
CA ARG A 170 -7.09 -6.03 -7.09
C ARG A 170 -8.05 -7.12 -6.61
N GLN A 171 -9.32 -6.76 -6.41
CA GLN A 171 -10.34 -7.69 -5.99
C GLN A 171 -10.62 -8.76 -7.06
N ALA A 172 -10.66 -8.38 -8.35
CA ALA A 172 -10.86 -9.32 -9.45
C ALA A 172 -9.71 -10.33 -9.56
N VAL A 173 -8.45 -9.88 -9.53
CA VAL A 173 -7.28 -10.77 -9.61
C VAL A 173 -7.18 -11.70 -8.38
N LEU A 174 -7.49 -11.19 -7.18
CA LEU A 174 -7.57 -12.02 -5.97
C LEU A 174 -8.69 -13.07 -6.05
N ALA A 175 -9.87 -12.69 -6.53
CA ALA A 175 -11.00 -13.60 -6.69
C ALA A 175 -10.66 -14.72 -7.69
N GLU A 176 -10.03 -14.36 -8.80
CA GLU A 176 -9.58 -15.29 -9.83
C GLU A 176 -8.53 -16.28 -9.27
N ALA A 177 -7.55 -15.80 -8.51
CA ALA A 177 -6.54 -16.63 -7.88
C ALA A 177 -7.13 -17.61 -6.84
N ILE A 178 -8.16 -17.19 -6.12
CA ILE A 178 -8.90 -18.06 -5.19
C ILE A 178 -9.71 -19.11 -5.95
N GLN A 179 -10.40 -18.69 -7.01
CA GLN A 179 -11.21 -19.58 -7.85
C GLN A 179 -10.36 -20.66 -8.53
N ARG A 180 -9.14 -20.33 -8.95
CA ARG A 180 -8.16 -21.26 -9.52
C ARG A 180 -7.49 -22.17 -8.48
N GLY A 181 -7.71 -21.94 -7.19
CA GLY A 181 -7.11 -22.74 -6.12
C GLY A 181 -5.63 -22.46 -5.84
N VAL A 182 -5.02 -21.47 -6.51
CA VAL A 182 -3.63 -21.04 -6.26
C VAL A 182 -3.51 -20.22 -4.98
N VAL A 183 -4.60 -19.60 -4.52
CA VAL A 183 -4.70 -18.94 -3.21
C VAL A 183 -5.76 -19.65 -2.37
N LEU A 184 -5.37 -20.16 -1.20
CA LEU A 184 -6.28 -20.81 -0.26
C LEU A 184 -6.77 -19.82 0.77
N THR A 185 -8.08 -19.79 1.01
CA THR A 185 -8.68 -19.00 2.09
C THR A 185 -8.99 -19.88 3.30
N SER A 186 -8.84 -19.35 4.50
CA SER A 186 -9.29 -20.00 5.74
C SER A 186 -9.87 -18.97 6.72
N LYS A 187 -10.59 -19.43 7.74
CA LYS A 187 -11.13 -18.57 8.79
C LYS A 187 -10.38 -18.84 10.09
N ILE A 188 -9.93 -17.77 10.74
CA ILE A 188 -9.35 -17.83 12.08
C ILE A 188 -10.08 -16.88 13.02
N ALA A 189 -10.04 -17.16 14.32
CA ALA A 189 -10.48 -16.20 15.32
C ALA A 189 -9.61 -14.94 15.22
N ASN A 190 -10.22 -13.76 15.11
CA ASN A 190 -9.48 -12.50 15.13
C ASN A 190 -8.96 -12.24 16.55
N PRO A 191 -7.63 -12.13 16.75
CA PRO A 191 -7.06 -11.83 18.07
C PRO A 191 -7.32 -10.38 18.51
N LYS A 192 -7.84 -9.52 17.64
CA LYS A 192 -8.18 -8.11 17.92
C LYS A 192 -9.69 -7.93 18.05
N THR A 193 -10.11 -7.03 18.94
CA THR A 193 -11.52 -6.61 19.08
C THR A 193 -11.94 -5.66 17.94
N PRO A 194 -13.15 -5.79 17.38
CA PRO A 194 -14.17 -6.81 17.66
C PRO A 194 -13.83 -8.20 17.08
N ALA A 195 -14.21 -9.25 17.81
CA ALA A 195 -13.85 -10.65 17.55
C ALA A 195 -14.62 -11.32 16.39
N TYR A 196 -14.75 -10.64 15.25
CA TYR A 196 -15.27 -11.26 14.05
C TYR A 196 -14.19 -12.12 13.39
N PRO A 197 -14.50 -13.32 12.87
CA PRO A 197 -13.51 -14.19 12.27
C PRO A 197 -12.81 -13.51 11.07
N THR A 198 -11.48 -13.56 11.05
CA THR A 198 -10.66 -12.99 9.97
C THR A 198 -10.46 -14.04 8.89
N THR A 199 -10.66 -13.65 7.63
CA THR A 199 -10.26 -14.46 6.48
C THR A 199 -8.75 -14.37 6.32
N THR A 200 -8.07 -15.51 6.39
CA THR A 200 -6.66 -15.63 6.05
C THR A 200 -6.49 -16.16 4.64
N ILE A 201 -5.36 -15.83 4.03
CA ILE A 201 -4.94 -16.36 2.74
C ILE A 201 -3.57 -17.01 2.86
N ARG A 202 -3.34 -18.04 2.05
CA ARG A 202 -2.03 -18.71 1.90
C ARG A 202 -1.82 -19.11 0.46
N LEU A 203 -0.56 -19.13 0.04
CA LEU A 203 -0.19 -19.56 -1.31
C LEU A 203 -0.21 -21.08 -1.41
N ASN A 204 -0.97 -21.62 -2.35
CA ASN A 204 -0.92 -23.02 -2.73
C ASN A 204 0.23 -23.24 -3.72
N ARG A 205 1.43 -23.49 -3.18
CA ARG A 205 2.67 -23.61 -3.98
C ARG A 205 2.61 -24.74 -5.02
N ALA A 206 1.87 -25.81 -4.73
CA ALA A 206 1.68 -26.94 -5.65
C ALA A 206 0.92 -26.52 -6.92
N GLU A 207 -0.19 -25.79 -6.76
CA GLU A 207 -0.99 -25.29 -7.88
C GLU A 207 -0.36 -24.05 -8.55
N ALA A 208 0.39 -23.24 -7.79
CA ALA A 208 1.07 -22.06 -8.32
C ALA A 208 2.38 -22.37 -9.09
N GLY A 209 2.83 -23.63 -9.11
CA GLY A 209 4.06 -24.04 -9.79
C GLY A 209 5.34 -23.46 -9.17
N ILE A 210 5.30 -23.07 -7.89
CA ILE A 210 6.43 -22.49 -7.17
C ILE A 210 7.06 -23.60 -6.31
N PRO A 211 8.38 -23.86 -6.42
CA PRO A 211 9.04 -24.86 -5.57
C PRO A 211 8.82 -24.54 -4.09
N GLU A 212 8.51 -25.57 -3.30
CA GLU A 212 8.44 -25.43 -1.85
C GLU A 212 9.85 -25.07 -1.34
N GLU A 213 10.10 -23.81 -1.03
CA GLU A 213 11.27 -23.40 -0.27
C GLU A 213 11.17 -24.10 1.08
N ALA A 214 11.86 -25.24 1.21
CA ALA A 214 11.92 -26.03 2.43
C ALA A 214 12.15 -25.07 3.58
N GLN A 215 11.15 -24.97 4.47
CA GLN A 215 11.26 -24.15 5.68
C GLN A 215 12.55 -24.59 6.37
N ARG A 216 13.58 -23.75 6.29
CA ARG A 216 14.88 -24.04 6.86
C ARG A 216 14.65 -24.10 8.36
N PHE A 217 14.49 -25.31 8.86
CA PHE A 217 14.33 -25.59 10.27
C PHE A 217 15.58 -25.03 10.94
N HIS A 218 15.42 -23.97 11.73
CA HIS A 218 16.44 -23.47 12.62
C HIS A 218 16.02 -23.98 14.00
N PRO A 219 16.59 -25.10 14.48
CA PRO A 219 16.36 -25.53 15.84
C PRO A 219 16.70 -24.36 16.76
N ILE A 220 15.76 -23.99 17.63
CA ILE A 220 16.04 -23.04 18.70
C ILE A 220 16.96 -23.80 19.66
N GLU A 221 18.22 -23.38 19.77
CA GLU A 221 19.09 -23.83 20.85
C GLU A 221 18.48 -23.33 22.17
N VAL A 222 17.75 -24.21 22.83
CA VAL A 222 17.31 -23.99 24.20
C VAL A 222 18.57 -24.03 25.06
N GLN A 223 18.94 -22.89 25.65
CA GLN A 223 19.88 -22.86 26.76
C GLN A 223 19.21 -23.50 27.99
N GLY A 224 19.17 -24.83 27.98
CA GLY A 224 18.84 -25.67 29.11
C GLY A 224 19.93 -26.72 29.21
N GLU A 225 20.35 -27.01 30.44
CA GLU A 225 21.31 -28.09 30.69
C GLU A 225 20.85 -29.38 30.00
N PRO A 226 21.79 -30.18 29.46
CA PRO A 226 21.44 -31.37 28.71
C PRO A 226 20.60 -32.31 29.58
N VAL A 227 19.51 -32.82 29.03
CA VAL A 227 18.57 -33.74 29.71
C VAL A 227 19.29 -34.95 30.34
N THR A 228 20.48 -35.30 29.86
CA THR A 228 21.32 -36.34 30.45
C THR A 228 21.79 -36.03 31.89
N ALA A 229 21.84 -34.77 32.31
CA ALA A 229 22.20 -34.40 33.68
C ALA A 229 21.02 -34.53 34.67
N ALA A 230 19.78 -34.42 34.20
CA ALA A 230 18.59 -34.45 35.06
C ALA A 230 18.06 -35.87 35.35
N VAL A 231 18.52 -36.90 34.62
CA VAL A 231 18.03 -38.29 34.79
C VAL A 231 18.90 -39.09 35.77
N ASP A 232 20.14 -38.65 36.06
CA ASP A 232 21.03 -39.36 36.97
C ASP A 232 20.87 -38.97 38.46
N GLU A 233 20.12 -37.91 38.80
CA GLU A 233 19.87 -37.53 40.20
C GLU A 233 18.64 -38.20 40.85
N GLU A 234 17.80 -38.91 40.08
CA GLU A 234 16.61 -39.61 40.63
C GLU A 234 16.81 -41.13 40.84
N ARG A 235 18.04 -41.64 40.69
CA ARG A 235 18.36 -43.07 40.85
C ARG A 235 19.51 -43.40 41.80
N GLY A 236 19.89 -42.47 42.68
CA GLY A 236 20.95 -42.69 43.66
C GLY A 236 20.68 -42.00 44.99
N ASN A 237 19.72 -42.51 45.76
CA ASN A 237 19.67 -42.27 47.20
C ASN A 237 19.13 -43.55 47.88
N GLU A 238 20.04 -44.49 48.13
CA GLU A 238 19.96 -45.42 49.27
C GLU A 238 20.83 -44.87 50.40
#